data_AF-A0A813H4Q1-F1
#
_entry.id   AF-A0A813H4Q1-F1
#
_cell.length_a   1.000
_cell.length_b   1.000
_cell.length_c   1.000
_cell.angle_alpha   90.00
_cell.angle_beta   90.00
_cell.angle_gamma   90.00
#
_symmetry.space_group_name_H-M   'P 1'
#
loop_
_entity.id
_entity.type
_entity.pdbx_description
1 polymer ?
#
loop_
_entity_poly.entity_id
_entity_poly.type
_entity_poly.pdbx_seq_one_letter_code
_entity_poly.pdbx_strand_id
1 'polypeptide(L)' 'PVVVNLGTGGANLNHVNKTLPPLFEVADDKHFGYCRISADAEKLSLEFVRSDGSGVHDRLALHKSTDRLRSTLDELVV' A
#
# COMPACT_ATOMS: atom_id res chain seq x y z
N PRO A 1 2.61 -7.71 -7.00
CA PRO A 1 1.40 -7.72 -6.14
C PRO A 1 1.73 -6.97 -4.84
N VAL A 2 0.84 -6.10 -4.38
CA VAL A 2 1.01 -5.40 -3.08
C VAL A 2 0.30 -6.22 -2.00
N VAL A 3 0.98 -6.48 -0.89
CA VAL A 3 0.41 -7.18 0.28
C VAL A 3 0.22 -6.17 1.40
N VAL A 4 -1.00 -6.11 1.95
CA VAL A 4 -1.34 -5.21 3.05
C VAL A 4 -1.78 -6.04 4.26
N ASN A 5 -1.14 -5.83 5.41
CA ASN A 5 -1.51 -6.49 6.66
C ASN A 5 -2.44 -5.60 7.48
N LEU A 6 -3.66 -6.07 7.74
CA LEU A 6 -4.73 -5.31 8.43
C LEU A 6 -5.29 -6.08 9.64
N GLY A 7 -4.40 -6.57 10.51
CA GLY A 7 -4.77 -7.28 11.74
C GLY A 7 -5.19 -6.40 12.92
N THR A 8 -5.39 -5.09 12.72
CA THR A 8 -5.50 -4.08 13.81
C THR A 8 -6.94 -3.55 14.01
N GLY A 9 -7.96 -4.39 13.80
CA GLY A 9 -9.37 -3.98 13.86
C GLY A 9 -10.02 -3.89 15.25
N GLY A 10 -9.34 -4.30 16.33
CA GLY A 10 -9.90 -4.18 17.69
C GLY A 10 -9.43 -5.21 18.74
N ALA A 11 -8.69 -6.25 18.36
CA ALA A 11 -8.03 -7.15 19.32
C ALA A 11 -6.70 -6.54 19.80
N ASN A 12 -6.28 -6.83 21.04
CA ASN A 12 -5.03 -6.30 21.62
C ASN A 12 -3.87 -6.36 20.61
N LEU A 13 -3.23 -5.21 20.41
CA LEU A 13 -2.14 -5.06 19.45
C LEU A 13 -0.93 -5.87 19.92
N ASN A 14 -0.50 -6.83 19.10
CA ASN A 14 0.70 -7.61 19.37
C ASN A 14 1.94 -6.81 19.03
N HIS A 15 3.03 -7.09 19.76
CA HIS A 15 4.35 -6.58 19.38
C HIS A 15 4.80 -7.25 18.07
N VAL A 16 4.94 -6.47 17.00
CA VAL A 16 5.66 -6.95 15.80
C VAL A 16 7.16 -6.99 16.09
N ASN A 17 7.84 -7.96 15.46
CA ASN A 17 9.26 -8.23 15.65
C ASN A 17 10.11 -6.98 15.37
N LYS A 18 11.15 -6.75 16.20
CA LYS A 18 12.03 -5.55 16.12
C LYS A 18 12.76 -5.39 14.78
N THR A 19 12.84 -6.44 13.98
CA THR A 19 13.50 -6.44 12.67
C THR A 19 12.45 -6.69 11.60
N LEU A 20 12.07 -5.63 10.88
CA LEU A 20 11.22 -5.76 9.70
C LEU A 20 12.08 -6.19 8.50
N PRO A 21 11.66 -7.20 7.72
CA PRO A 21 12.32 -7.54 6.46
C PRO A 21 12.35 -6.34 5.50
N PRO A 22 13.35 -6.25 4.59
CA PRO A 22 13.47 -5.13 3.65
C PRO A 22 12.27 -4.91 2.73
N LEU A 23 11.37 -5.89 2.62
CA LEU A 23 10.17 -5.88 1.79
C LEU A 23 9.03 -5.04 2.39
N PHE A 24 9.14 -4.61 3.66
CA PHE A 24 8.14 -3.76 4.29
C PHE A 24 8.45 -2.29 3.94
N GLU A 25 7.65 -1.73 3.03
CA GLU A 25 7.78 -0.32 2.62
C GLU A 25 7.38 0.66 3.72
N VAL A 26 6.54 0.23 4.65
CA VAL A 26 5.93 1.07 5.68
C VAL A 26 6.09 0.43 7.04
N ALA A 27 6.51 1.23 8.01
CA ALA A 27 6.80 0.80 9.36
C ALA A 27 5.52 0.35 10.10
N ASP A 28 5.69 -0.66 10.96
CA ASP A 28 4.69 -1.18 11.88
C ASP A 28 3.95 -0.05 12.62
N ASP A 29 2.68 0.16 12.27
CA ASP A 29 1.82 1.11 12.95
C ASP A 29 1.04 0.40 14.06
N LYS A 30 1.46 0.60 15.31
CA LYS A 30 0.80 0.05 16.51
C LYS A 30 -0.45 0.82 16.88
N HIS A 31 -1.33 1.00 15.92
CA HIS A 31 -2.60 1.68 16.12
C HIS A 31 -3.73 0.84 15.54
N PHE A 32 -4.88 0.93 16.20
CA PHE A 32 -6.12 0.45 15.62
C PHE A 32 -6.45 1.28 14.40
N GLY A 33 -6.91 0.63 13.34
CA GLY A 33 -7.22 1.33 12.11
C GLY A 33 -7.87 0.44 11.08
N TYR A 34 -8.12 1.01 9.91
CA TYR A 34 -8.71 0.32 8.79
C TYR A 34 -8.08 0.82 7.48
N CYS A 35 -8.14 -0.01 6.44
CA CYS A 35 -7.75 0.42 5.10
C CYS A 35 -8.96 1.00 4.36
N ARG A 36 -8.80 2.22 3.86
CA ARG A 36 -9.72 2.82 2.89
C ARG A 36 -9.14 2.63 1.50
N ILE A 37 -9.90 1.96 0.64
CA ILE A 37 -9.55 1.73 -0.76
C ILE A 37 -10.45 2.60 -1.63
N SER A 38 -9.85 3.37 -2.53
CA SER A 38 -10.57 4.19 -3.51
C SER A 38 -9.91 4.08 -4.87
N ALA A 39 -10.70 4.01 -5.93
CA ALA A 39 -10.20 3.90 -7.29
C ALA A 39 -10.91 4.86 -8.24
N ASP A 40 -10.17 5.35 -9.22
CA ASP A 40 -10.69 6.03 -10.40
C ASP A 40 -10.13 5.36 -11.68
N ALA A 41 -10.35 5.98 -12.84
CA ALA A 41 -9.95 5.41 -14.13
C ALA A 41 -8.43 5.20 -14.29
N GLU A 42 -7.62 5.98 -13.57
CA GLU A 42 -6.16 6.06 -13.73
C GLU A 42 -5.40 5.64 -12.47
N LYS A 43 -6.08 5.53 -11.33
CA LYS A 43 -5.44 5.37 -10.03
C LYS A 43 -6.23 4.46 -9.09
N LEU A 44 -5.51 3.55 -8.43
CA LEU A 44 -5.96 2.86 -7.22
C LEU A 44 -5.20 3.42 -6.02
N SER A 45 -5.92 3.90 -5.00
CA SER A 45 -5.35 4.44 -3.76
C SER A 45 -5.72 3.56 -2.58
N LEU A 46 -4.75 3.25 -1.73
CA LEU A 46 -4.91 2.56 -0.47
C LEU A 46 -4.43 3.49 0.64
N GLU A 47 -5.26 3.70 1.65
CA GLU A 47 -4.94 4.56 2.80
C GLU A 47 -5.17 3.78 4.09
N PHE A 48 -4.19 3.76 4.99
CA PHE A 48 -4.40 3.30 6.36
C PHE A 48 -4.87 4.48 7.21
N VAL A 49 -6.08 4.37 7.78
CA VAL A 49 -6.70 5.39 8.63
C VAL A 49 -6.70 4.88 10.05
N ARG A 50 -6.12 5.66 10.97
CA ARG A 50 -6.15 5.33 12.39
C ARG A 50 -7.51 5.64 12.99
N SER A 51 -7.94 4.77 13.90
CA SER A 51 -9.20 4.88 14.64
C SER A 51 -9.11 5.80 15.86
N ASP A 52 -7.92 6.31 16.18
CA ASP A 52 -7.68 7.27 17.28
C ASP A 52 -8.07 8.72 16.93
N GLY A 53 -8.51 8.95 15.68
CA GLY A 53 -8.90 10.27 15.18
C GLY A 53 -7.77 11.08 14.55
N SER A 54 -6.54 10.56 14.50
CA SER A 54 -5.41 11.27 13.86
C SER A 54 -5.48 11.30 12.33
N GLY A 55 -6.40 10.55 11.72
CA GLY A 55 -6.64 10.53 10.28
C GLY A 55 -5.77 9.52 9.52
N VAL A 56 -5.39 9.88 8.29
CA VAL A 56 -4.60 9.01 7.40
C VAL A 56 -3.15 8.95 7.90
N HIS A 57 -2.67 7.75 8.20
CA HIS A 57 -1.28 7.51 8.60
C HIS A 57 -0.42 7.13 7.40
N ASP A 58 -0.84 6.13 6.62
CA ASP A 58 -0.10 5.64 5.46
C ASP A 58 -0.92 5.68 4.18
N ARG A 59 -0.23 5.86 3.04
CA ARG A 59 -0.85 5.92 1.73
C ARG A 59 0.02 5.26 0.68
N LEU A 60 -0.60 4.45 -0.17
CA LEU A 60 -0.04 3.94 -1.41
C LEU A 60 -0.95 4.32 -2.59
N ALA A 61 -0.34 4.73 -3.69
CA ALA A 61 -1.02 5.01 -4.94
C ALA A 61 -0.43 4.16 -6.07
N LEU A 62 -1.27 3.37 -6.72
CA LEU A 62 -0.92 2.60 -7.91
C LEU A 62 -1.56 3.30 -9.10
N HIS A 63 -0.72 3.78 -10.01
CA HIS A 63 -1.18 4.38 -11.24
C HIS A 63 -1.28 3.32 -12.33
N LYS A 64 -2.36 3.38 -13.10
CA LYS A 64 -2.51 2.60 -14.31
C LYS A 64 -1.43 3.08 -15.29
N SER A 65 -0.43 2.24 -15.55
CA SER A 65 0.46 2.51 -16.66
C SER A 65 -0.31 2.24 -17.95
N THR A 66 -0.66 3.31 -18.68
CA THR A 66 -1.17 3.20 -20.05
C THR A 66 -0.07 2.88 -21.06
N ASP A 67 1.19 2.82 -20.62
CA ASP A 67 2.32 2.47 -21.47
C ASP A 67 2.46 0.95 -21.56
N ARG A 68 1.56 0.35 -22.34
CA ARG A 68 1.85 -0.87 -23.07
C ARG A 68 3.06 -0.56 -23.96
N LEU A 69 4.27 -0.92 -23.51
CA LEU A 69 5.33 -1.57 -24.30
C LEU A 69 5.32 -1.23 -25.83
N ARG A 70 5.30 0.06 -26.20
CA ARG A 70 5.49 0.48 -27.60
C ARG A 70 6.94 0.80 -27.90
N SER A 71 7.80 0.94 -26.89
CA SER A 71 9.23 1.18 -27.09
C SER A 71 10.10 -0.08 -27.12
N THR A 72 9.57 -1.26 -26.74
CA THR A 72 10.38 -2.50 -26.69
C THR A 72 10.25 -3.38 -27.94
N LEU A 73 9.36 -3.07 -28.86
CA LEU A 73 9.19 -3.80 -30.13
C LEU A 73 9.77 -3.06 -31.35
N ASP A 74 10.00 -1.74 -31.27
CA ASP A 74 10.61 -0.97 -32.38
C ASP A 74 12.15 -0.88 -32.28
N GLU A 75 12.78 -1.30 -31.17
CA GLU A 75 14.25 -1.32 -31.01
C GLU A 75 14.89 -2.72 -31.15
N LEU A 76 14.12 -3.76 -31.50
CA LEU A 76 14.65 -5.12 -31.72
C LEU A 76 14.31 -5.69 -33.10
N VAL A 77 14.08 -4.81 -34.06
CA VAL A 77 14.14 -5.08 -35.51
C VAL A 77 15.13 -4.11 -36.13
N VAL A 78 16.44 -4.37 -35.94
CA VAL A 78 17.52 -4.31 -36.96
C VAL A 78 18.65 -5.22 -36.50
#